data_AF-A0A2U1P9H8-F1
#
_entry.id   AF-A0A2U1P9H8-F1
#
_cell.length_a   1.000
_cell.length_b   1.000
_cell.length_c   1.000
_cell.angle_alpha   90.00
_cell.angle_beta   90.00
_cell.angle_gamma   90.00
#
_symmetry.space_group_name_H-M   'P 1'
#
loop_
_entity.id
_entity.type
_entity.pdbx_description
1 polymer ?
#
loop_
_entity_poly.entity_id
_entity_poly.type
_entity_poly.pdbx_seq_one_letter_code
_entity_poly.pdbx_strand_id
1 'polypeptide(L)'
;MGKNVEVERLTNEATSVVDECLFRLGDNVEKMGDFVEKLKKLKTEVEAEVPNHPSIETGDVIVEHYAISKPNEKTVNNPTKVGNKGNITEKEHNKRRKSEKEKALGVKKKQKKKCSFCGVKTNLHTNTTCPDNPNARRKPKPIVS
;
A
#
# COMPACT_ATOMS: atom_id res chain seq x y z
N MET A 1 -33.55 -4.33 -8.02
CA MET A 1 -32.60 -4.06 -6.92
C MET A 1 -32.41 -5.24 -5.95
N GLY A 2 -33.17 -6.35 -6.02
CA GLY A 2 -33.09 -7.45 -5.03
C GLY A 2 -32.06 -8.56 -5.28
N LYS A 3 -31.58 -8.76 -6.52
CA LYS A 3 -30.63 -9.86 -6.83
C LYS A 3 -29.24 -9.68 -6.19
N ASN A 4 -28.82 -8.43 -5.97
CA ASN A 4 -27.49 -8.14 -5.45
C ASN A 4 -27.41 -8.35 -3.93
N VAL A 5 -28.49 -8.03 -3.20
CA VAL A 5 -28.58 -8.17 -1.74
C VAL A 5 -28.54 -9.63 -1.30
N GLU A 6 -29.23 -10.53 -2.01
CA GLU A 6 -29.22 -11.95 -1.65
C GLU A 6 -27.86 -12.62 -1.93
N VAL A 7 -27.20 -12.22 -3.02
CA VAL A 7 -25.83 -12.68 -3.34
C VAL A 7 -24.84 -12.21 -2.27
N GLU A 8 -24.96 -10.97 -1.80
CA GLU A 8 -24.14 -10.45 -0.72
C GLU A 8 -24.36 -11.23 0.58
N ARG A 9 -25.62 -11.51 0.94
CA ARG A 9 -25.96 -12.33 2.11
C ARG A 9 -25.32 -13.71 2.06
N LEU A 10 -25.46 -14.41 0.93
CA LEU A 10 -24.89 -15.74 0.70
C LEU A 10 -23.35 -15.72 0.69
N THR A 11 -22.75 -14.67 0.15
CA THR A 11 -21.29 -14.51 0.16
C THR A 11 -20.77 -14.38 1.59
N ASN A 12 -21.41 -13.54 2.41
CA ASN A 12 -21.02 -13.36 3.82
C ASN A 12 -21.18 -14.65 4.63
N GLU A 13 -22.26 -15.40 4.39
CA GLU A 13 -22.49 -16.70 5.02
C GLU A 13 -21.39 -17.71 4.64
N ALA A 14 -21.03 -17.80 3.34
CA ALA A 14 -19.96 -18.67 2.87
C ALA A 14 -18.59 -18.31 3.48
N THR A 15 -18.27 -17.01 3.56
CA THR A 15 -17.02 -16.56 4.21
C THR A 15 -17.01 -16.91 5.70
N SER A 16 -18.10 -16.69 6.42
CA SER A 16 -18.22 -17.02 7.84
C SER A 16 -17.97 -18.51 8.10
N VAL A 17 -18.55 -19.39 7.27
CA VAL A 17 -18.37 -20.84 7.40
C VAL A 17 -16.90 -21.24 7.21
N VAL A 18 -16.23 -20.67 6.20
CA VAL A 18 -14.81 -20.96 5.96
C VAL A 18 -13.95 -20.47 7.13
N ASP A 19 -14.20 -19.26 7.63
CA ASP A 19 -13.45 -18.69 8.76
C ASP A 19 -13.62 -19.52 10.05
N GLU A 20 -14.83 -20.00 10.34
CA GLU A 20 -15.07 -20.90 11.48
C GLU A 20 -14.33 -22.23 11.34
N CYS A 21 -14.26 -22.79 10.13
CA CYS A 21 -13.47 -23.99 9.86
C CYS A 21 -11.97 -23.73 10.11
N LEU A 22 -11.44 -22.61 9.64
CA LEU A 22 -10.04 -22.23 9.84
C LEU A 22 -9.72 -22.05 11.33
N PHE A 23 -10.61 -21.40 12.10
CA PHE A 23 -10.45 -21.23 13.54
C PHE A 23 -10.37 -22.58 14.28
N ARG A 24 -11.23 -23.54 13.92
CA ARG A 24 -11.25 -24.89 14.54
C ARG A 24 -10.05 -25.76 14.15
N LEU A 25 -9.49 -25.54 12.95
CA LEU A 25 -8.37 -26.33 12.41
C LEU A 25 -6.99 -25.77 12.78
N GLY A 26 -6.91 -24.57 13.36
CA GLY A 26 -5.67 -23.77 13.50
C GLY A 26 -4.45 -24.51 14.05
N ASP A 27 -4.63 -25.46 14.95
CA ASP A 27 -3.53 -26.19 15.59
C ASP A 27 -3.18 -27.54 14.92
N ASN A 28 -3.96 -27.98 13.92
CA ASN A 28 -3.85 -29.31 13.31
C ASN A 28 -3.43 -29.24 11.84
N VAL A 29 -2.11 -29.29 11.59
CA VAL A 29 -1.51 -29.13 10.26
C VAL A 29 -2.00 -30.17 9.25
N GLU A 30 -2.12 -31.44 9.64
CA GLU A 30 -2.58 -32.52 8.76
C GLU A 30 -4.01 -32.27 8.28
N LYS A 31 -4.92 -31.97 9.22
CA LYS A 31 -6.34 -31.69 8.90
C LYS A 31 -6.51 -30.37 8.13
N MET A 32 -5.63 -29.39 8.36
CA MET A 32 -5.59 -28.17 7.56
C MET A 32 -5.18 -28.47 6.11
N GLY A 33 -4.21 -29.36 5.89
CA GLY A 33 -3.83 -29.85 4.57
C GLY A 33 -5.01 -30.50 3.83
N ASP A 34 -5.72 -31.41 4.50
CA ASP A 34 -6.92 -32.06 3.94
C ASP A 34 -8.02 -31.04 3.60
N PHE A 35 -8.19 -30.01 4.43
CA PHE A 35 -9.18 -28.96 4.20
C PHE A 35 -8.82 -28.10 2.98
N VAL A 36 -7.54 -27.76 2.79
CA VAL A 36 -7.08 -27.02 1.61
C VAL A 36 -7.31 -27.81 0.33
N GLU A 37 -7.06 -29.13 0.32
CA GLU A 37 -7.33 -29.96 -0.86
C GLU A 37 -8.83 -30.03 -1.19
N LYS A 38 -9.71 -30.08 -0.18
CA LYS A 38 -11.16 -29.97 -0.37
C LYS A 38 -11.57 -28.63 -0.99
N LEU A 39 -10.99 -27.52 -0.53
CA LEU A 39 -11.27 -26.18 -1.08
C LEU A 39 -10.78 -26.06 -2.54
N LYS A 40 -9.62 -26.62 -2.88
CA LYS A 40 -9.13 -26.67 -4.27
C LYS A 40 -10.08 -27.44 -5.18
N LYS A 41 -10.58 -28.59 -4.72
CA LYS A 41 -11.56 -29.38 -5.47
C LYS A 41 -12.87 -28.60 -5.69
N LEU A 42 -13.40 -27.99 -4.64
CA LEU A 42 -14.59 -27.15 -4.71
C LEU A 42 -14.41 -25.97 -5.70
N LYS A 43 -13.24 -25.33 -5.67
CA LYS A 43 -12.91 -24.26 -6.63
C LYS A 43 -13.00 -24.75 -8.07
N THR A 44 -12.41 -25.91 -8.38
CA THR A 44 -12.45 -26.47 -9.74
C THR A 44 -13.86 -26.82 -10.19
N GLU A 45 -14.69 -27.36 -9.29
CA GLU A 45 -16.11 -27.65 -9.57
C GLU A 45 -16.88 -26.35 -9.90
N VAL A 46 -16.66 -25.29 -9.13
CA VAL A 46 -17.27 -23.96 -9.37
C VAL A 46 -16.80 -23.35 -10.70
N GLU A 47 -15.50 -23.45 -11.03
CA GLU A 47 -14.96 -22.96 -12.31
C GLU A 47 -15.54 -23.72 -13.52
N ALA A 48 -15.88 -25.00 -13.35
CA ALA A 48 -16.50 -25.80 -14.40
C ALA A 48 -17.99 -25.45 -14.60
N GLU A 49 -18.72 -25.17 -13.53
CA GLU A 49 -20.15 -24.83 -13.57
C GLU A 49 -20.39 -23.37 -13.97
N VAL A 50 -19.51 -22.46 -13.54
CA VAL A 50 -19.53 -21.04 -13.89
C VAL A 50 -18.22 -20.68 -14.58
N PRO A 51 -18.13 -20.90 -15.92
CA PRO A 51 -16.99 -20.45 -16.68
C PRO A 51 -16.78 -18.96 -16.46
N ASN A 52 -15.53 -18.55 -16.26
CA ASN A 52 -15.20 -17.13 -16.24
C ASN A 52 -15.78 -16.48 -17.51
N HIS A 53 -16.59 -15.43 -17.32
CA HIS A 53 -16.97 -14.58 -18.43
C HIS A 53 -15.68 -14.15 -19.13
N PRO A 54 -15.56 -14.26 -20.46
CA PRO A 54 -14.39 -13.74 -21.14
C PRO A 54 -14.22 -12.29 -20.69
N SER A 55 -13.01 -11.95 -20.25
CA SER A 55 -12.65 -10.58 -19.87
C SER A 55 -13.11 -9.68 -21.00
N ILE A 56 -14.22 -8.96 -20.79
CA ILE A 56 -14.78 -8.08 -21.79
C ILE A 56 -13.72 -7.01 -22.01
N GLU A 57 -13.04 -7.01 -23.16
CA GLU A 57 -12.15 -5.91 -23.48
C GLU A 57 -12.98 -4.62 -23.42
N THR A 58 -12.45 -3.56 -22.84
CA THR A 58 -13.17 -2.28 -22.63
C THR A 58 -13.90 -1.77 -23.89
N GLY A 59 -13.44 -2.16 -25.08
CA GLY A 59 -14.08 -1.84 -26.36
C GLY A 59 -15.41 -2.57 -26.64
N ASP A 60 -15.69 -3.72 -26.03
CA ASP A 60 -16.94 -4.48 -26.22
C ASP A 60 -18.09 -3.92 -25.36
N VAL A 61 -17.80 -3.45 -24.15
CA VAL A 61 -18.78 -2.77 -23.28
C VAL A 61 -19.38 -1.53 -23.96
N ILE A 62 -18.56 -0.80 -24.73
CA ILE A 62 -19.01 0.40 -25.43
C ILE A 62 -19.99 0.04 -26.56
N VAL A 63 -19.75 -1.05 -27.30
CA VAL A 63 -20.62 -1.49 -28.41
C VAL A 63 -21.96 -2.00 -27.91
N GLU A 64 -21.99 -2.68 -26.77
CA GLU A 64 -23.21 -3.22 -26.18
C GLU A 64 -24.12 -2.12 -25.62
N HIS A 65 -23.55 -1.10 -24.98
CA HIS A 65 -24.31 0.01 -24.39
C HIS A 65 -24.61 1.15 -25.36
N TYR A 66 -23.71 1.40 -26.31
CA TYR A 66 -23.90 2.38 -27.36
C TYR A 66 -23.88 1.60 -28.66
N ALA A 67 -24.99 1.58 -29.42
CA ALA A 67 -25.13 0.89 -30.71
C ALA A 67 -24.20 1.47 -31.81
N ILE A 68 -22.90 1.47 -31.53
CA ILE A 68 -21.81 2.02 -32.30
C ILE A 68 -21.02 0.81 -32.79
N SER A 69 -21.02 0.62 -34.10
CA SER A 69 -20.21 -0.43 -34.73
C SER A 69 -18.72 -0.09 -34.57
N LYS A 70 -17.89 -1.07 -34.21
CA LYS A 70 -16.43 -0.89 -34.22
C LYS A 70 -15.99 -0.54 -35.65
N PRO A 71 -15.26 0.56 -35.88
CA PRO A 71 -14.73 0.86 -37.20
C PRO A 71 -13.63 -0.14 -37.57
N ASN A 72 -13.63 -0.62 -38.82
CA ASN A 72 -12.63 -1.56 -39.33
C ASN A 72 -11.21 -0.97 -39.39
N GLU A 73 -11.10 0.37 -39.45
CA GLU A 73 -9.82 1.08 -39.49
C GLU A 73 -9.77 2.21 -38.46
N LYS A 74 -8.67 2.32 -37.72
CA LYS A 74 -8.44 3.40 -36.75
C LYS A 74 -7.92 4.64 -37.47
N THR A 75 -8.79 5.60 -37.75
CA THR A 75 -8.43 6.86 -38.44
C THR A 75 -7.65 7.84 -37.56
N VAL A 76 -7.74 7.71 -36.24
CA VAL A 76 -7.10 8.61 -35.28
C VAL A 76 -6.02 7.85 -34.51
N ASN A 77 -4.76 8.24 -34.73
CA ASN A 77 -3.63 7.72 -33.99
C ASN A 77 -3.52 8.44 -32.64
N ASN A 78 -3.29 7.68 -31.57
CA ASN A 78 -2.97 8.27 -30.28
C ASN A 78 -1.64 9.05 -30.38
N PRO A 79 -1.53 10.24 -29.77
CA PRO A 79 -0.29 11.00 -29.74
C PRO A 79 0.81 10.18 -29.06
N THR A 80 1.90 9.90 -29.78
CA THR A 80 2.95 8.94 -29.40
C THR A 80 3.80 9.40 -28.21
N LYS A 81 3.74 10.68 -27.82
CA LYS A 81 4.65 11.30 -26.86
C LYS A 81 3.96 11.96 -25.66
N VAL A 82 2.87 11.37 -25.17
CA VAL A 82 2.24 11.84 -23.93
C VAL A 82 2.47 10.80 -22.85
N GLY A 83 3.30 11.14 -21.86
CA GLY A 83 3.49 10.29 -20.69
C GLY A 83 2.20 10.20 -19.88
N ASN A 84 1.94 9.03 -19.29
CA ASN A 84 0.80 8.82 -18.40
C ASN A 84 0.83 9.84 -17.26
N LYS A 85 -0.35 10.36 -16.88
CA LYS A 85 -0.51 11.25 -15.73
C LYS A 85 0.07 10.56 -14.49
N GLY A 86 1.12 11.14 -13.90
CA GLY A 86 1.84 10.57 -12.76
C GLY A 86 3.18 9.90 -13.10
N ASN A 87 3.59 9.86 -14.38
CA ASN A 87 4.95 9.45 -14.77
C ASN A 87 5.96 10.59 -14.50
N ILE A 88 6.08 10.97 -13.23
CA ILE A 88 7.03 11.96 -12.76
C ILE A 88 8.36 11.20 -12.54
N THR A 89 9.39 11.56 -13.30
CA THR A 89 10.72 10.98 -13.11
C THR A 89 11.24 11.29 -11.70
N GLU A 90 12.12 10.45 -11.13
CA GLU A 90 12.66 10.69 -9.78
C GLU A 90 13.33 12.08 -9.64
N LYS A 91 13.93 12.58 -10.74
CA LYS A 91 14.49 13.93 -10.84
C LYS A 91 13.43 15.03 -10.71
N GLU A 92 12.23 14.83 -11.24
CA GLU A 92 11.10 15.76 -11.09
C GLU A 92 10.38 15.59 -9.76
N HIS A 93 10.30 14.36 -9.22
CA HIS A 93 9.78 14.12 -7.87
C HIS A 93 10.58 14.89 -6.81
N ASN A 94 11.90 14.99 -6.98
CA ASN A 94 12.78 15.78 -6.13
C ASN A 94 12.59 17.30 -6.24
N LYS A 95 11.91 17.81 -7.29
CA LYS A 95 11.52 19.23 -7.40
C LYS A 95 10.23 19.55 -6.64
N ARG A 96 9.49 18.53 -6.17
CA ARG A 96 8.26 18.73 -5.38
C ARG A 96 8.58 19.35 -4.02
N ARG A 97 7.76 20.31 -3.57
CA ARG A 97 7.81 20.82 -2.19
C ARG A 97 7.46 19.69 -1.21
N LYS A 98 8.42 19.35 -0.34
CA LYS A 98 8.22 18.35 0.73
C LYS A 98 7.30 18.90 1.82
N SER A 99 6.40 18.04 2.31
CA SER A 99 5.54 18.33 3.46
C SER A 99 6.36 18.47 4.76
N GLU A 100 5.81 19.13 5.79
CA GLU A 100 6.48 19.26 7.09
C GLU A 100 6.74 17.89 7.75
N LYS A 101 5.81 16.94 7.59
CA LYS A 101 5.96 15.56 8.06
C LYS A 101 7.15 14.86 7.40
N GLU A 102 7.32 15.00 6.08
CA GLU A 102 8.48 14.45 5.36
C GLU A 102 9.79 15.10 5.79
N LYS A 103 9.80 16.41 6.04
CA LYS A 103 10.98 17.12 6.57
C LYS A 103 11.35 16.59 7.96
N ALA A 104 10.38 16.42 8.85
CA ALA A 104 10.59 15.93 10.21
C ALA A 104 11.15 14.50 10.25
N LEU A 105 10.72 13.62 9.34
CA LEU A 105 11.28 12.27 9.20
C LEU A 105 12.76 12.29 8.75
N GLY A 106 13.15 13.24 7.89
CA GLY A 106 14.55 13.42 7.48
C GLY A 106 15.47 13.86 8.62
N VAL A 107 14.95 14.61 9.61
CA VAL A 107 15.73 15.03 10.79
C VAL A 107 16.16 13.83 11.63
N LYS A 108 15.33 12.79 11.73
CA LYS A 108 15.66 11.55 12.46
C LYS A 108 16.80 10.75 11.83
N LYS A 109 17.05 10.94 10.52
CA LYS A 109 18.13 10.27 9.77
C LYS A 109 19.46 11.05 9.75
N LYS A 110 19.52 12.26 10.34
CA LYS A 110 20.80 13.00 10.44
C LYS A 110 21.76 12.23 11.34
N GLN A 111 22.95 11.92 10.84
CA GLN A 111 23.97 11.22 11.60
C GLN A 111 24.34 12.02 12.87
N LYS A 112 24.35 11.33 14.02
CA LYS A 112 24.72 11.91 15.30
C LYS A 112 26.20 12.30 15.26
N LYS A 113 26.49 13.59 15.44
CA LYS A 113 27.88 14.08 15.49
C LYS A 113 28.53 13.67 16.81
N LYS A 114 29.81 13.29 16.74
CA LYS A 114 30.62 13.02 17.94
C LYS A 114 30.98 14.37 18.57
N CYS A 115 30.75 14.50 19.88
CA CYS A 115 31.27 15.64 20.62
C CYS A 115 32.79 15.53 20.74
N SER A 116 33.53 16.61 20.47
CA SER A 116 35.00 16.64 20.59
C SER A 116 35.49 16.72 22.03
N PHE A 117 34.66 17.21 22.95
CA PHE A 117 35.00 17.36 24.37
C PHE A 117 34.73 16.08 25.18
N CYS A 118 33.50 15.56 25.13
CA CYS A 118 33.12 14.36 25.89
C CYS A 118 33.20 13.06 25.08
N GLY A 119 33.46 13.14 23.77
CA GLY A 119 33.55 11.97 22.89
C GLY A 119 32.22 11.28 22.58
N VAL A 120 31.10 11.67 23.21
CA VAL A 120 29.80 10.99 23.04
C VAL A 120 29.10 11.45 21.76
N LYS A 121 28.52 10.49 21.01
CA LYS A 121 27.67 10.75 19.82
C LYS A 121 26.22 10.94 20.24
N THR A 122 25.83 12.16 20.63
CA THR A 122 24.43 12.49 21.00
C THR A 122 23.90 13.71 20.26
N ASN A 123 22.57 13.86 20.24
CA ASN A 123 21.88 15.08 19.81
C ASN A 123 21.46 15.97 20.99
N LEU A 124 21.79 15.57 22.23
CA LEU A 124 21.38 16.27 23.44
C LEU A 124 22.19 17.55 23.66
N HIS A 125 23.45 17.55 23.23
CA HIS A 125 24.33 18.70 23.29
C HIS A 125 25.27 18.73 22.09
N THR A 126 25.80 19.91 21.79
CA THR A 126 26.86 20.13 20.80
C THR A 126 28.18 20.42 21.51
N ASN A 127 29.29 20.52 20.76
CA ASN A 127 30.60 20.93 21.33
C ASN A 127 30.50 22.22 22.16
N THR A 128 29.69 23.19 21.73
CA THR A 128 29.54 24.50 22.39
C THR A 128 28.63 24.49 23.63
N THR A 129 27.85 23.43 23.82
CA THR A 129 26.93 23.25 24.95
C THR A 129 27.24 21.98 25.73
N CYS A 130 28.42 21.39 25.51
CA CYS A 130 28.86 20.19 26.21
C CYS A 130 29.17 20.53 27.66
N PRO A 131 28.72 19.75 28.65
CA PRO A 131 29.02 20.00 30.06
C PRO A 131 30.53 19.96 30.36
N ASP A 132 31.28 19.16 29.60
CA ASP A 132 32.74 19.02 29.75
C ASP A 132 33.54 20.08 28.97
N ASN A 133 32.87 20.99 28.24
CA ASN A 133 33.54 22.11 27.59
C ASN A 133 33.73 23.25 28.60
N PRO A 134 34.97 23.67 28.89
CA PRO A 134 35.25 24.77 29.83
C PRO A 134 34.65 26.11 29.40
N ASN A 135 34.39 26.30 28.09
CA ASN A 135 33.77 27.48 27.51
C ASN A 135 32.30 27.26 27.13
N ALA A 136 31.62 26.28 27.73
CA ALA A 136 30.24 25.96 27.39
C ALA A 136 29.30 27.14 27.67
N ARG A 137 28.47 27.50 26.67
CA ARG A 137 27.35 28.43 26.89
C ARG A 137 26.29 27.72 27.72
N ARG A 138 26.34 27.87 29.05
CA ARG A 138 25.33 27.32 29.96
C ARG A 138 23.98 28.00 29.65
N LYS A 139 22.97 27.22 29.29
CA LYS A 139 21.61 27.76 29.17
C LYS A 139 21.16 28.22 30.57
N PRO A 140 20.46 29.37 30.69
CA PRO A 140 19.86 29.76 31.96
C PRO A 140 18.93 28.64 32.44
N LYS A 141 19.01 28.33 33.74
CA LYS A 141 18.15 27.30 34.34
C LYS A 141 16.69 27.73 34.17
N PRO A 142 15.77 26.84 33.75
CA PRO A 142 14.36 27.16 33.74
C PRO A 142 13.91 27.42 35.18
N ILE A 143 13.24 28.55 35.40
CA ILE A 143 12.58 28.88 36.66
C ILE A 143 11.38 27.94 36.75
N VAL A 144 11.40 27.06 37.75
CA VAL A 144 10.26 26.21 38.09
C VAL A 144 9.36 27.05 39.00
N SER A 145 8.17 27.40 38.51
CA SER A 145 7.05 27.92 39.33
C SER A 145 6.14 26.78 39.73
#